data_AF-A0A7C7WKA0-F1
#
_entry.id   AF-A0A7C7WKA0-F1
#
_cell.length_a   1.000
_cell.length_b   1.000
_cell.length_c   1.000
_cell.angle_alpha   90.00
_cell.angle_beta   90.00
_cell.angle_gamma   90.00
#
_symmetry.space_group_name_H-M   'P 1'
#
loop_
_entity.id
_entity.type
_entity.pdbx_description
1 polymer ?
#
loop_
_entity_poly.entity_id
_entity_poly.type
_entity_poly.pdbx_seq_one_letter_code
_entity_poly.pdbx_strand_id
1 'polypeptide(L)'
;MAGINLGWAIRLGLVTCVIALAAINWAVRREPAVAVGGTDPSATSVSVSERGNEPLLVNESWYIRNMATAHGAFVIEVEADDPSQAEAIARTLIEPIKDDYDEVLVYVNQRGDDSDLPARRMQWTPSQGYVEITYDQ
;
A
#
# COMPACT_ATOMS: atom_id res chain seq x y z
N MET A 1 35.05 32.66 30.91
CA MET A 1 34.70 31.64 29.88
C MET A 1 33.45 30.92 30.37
N ALA A 2 32.28 31.25 29.82
CA ALA A 2 31.02 30.62 30.18
C ALA A 2 30.84 29.34 29.36
N GLY A 3 31.03 28.18 29.98
CA GLY A 3 30.78 26.87 29.37
C GLY A 3 29.28 26.61 29.32
N ILE A 4 28.68 26.75 28.14
CA ILE A 4 27.30 26.36 27.90
C ILE A 4 27.26 24.82 27.95
N ASN A 5 26.57 24.26 28.94
CA ASN A 5 26.42 22.82 29.11
C ASN A 5 25.64 22.24 27.93
N LEU A 6 26.36 21.67 26.95
CA LEU A 6 25.84 21.16 25.68
C LEU A 6 24.70 20.13 25.85
N GLY A 7 24.69 19.38 26.96
CA GLY A 7 23.63 18.41 27.28
C GLY A 7 22.27 19.02 27.62
N TRP A 8 22.22 20.29 28.05
CA TRP A 8 20.96 20.99 28.34
C TRP A 8 20.26 21.46 27.07
N ALA A 9 21.03 21.93 26.08
CA ALA A 9 20.50 22.36 24.79
C ALA A 9 19.87 21.20 24.00
N ILE A 10 20.47 20.01 24.06
CA ILE A 10 19.96 18.82 23.37
C ILE A 10 18.65 18.33 24.00
N ARG A 11 18.54 18.36 25.33
CA ARG A 11 17.31 17.99 26.04
C ARG A 11 16.18 18.99 25.77
N LEU A 12 16.48 20.29 25.71
CA LEU A 12 15.51 21.31 25.32
C LEU A 12 15.03 21.14 23.88
N GLY A 13 15.94 20.82 22.95
CA GLY A 13 15.62 20.57 21.54
C GLY A 13 14.72 19.34 21.33
N LEU A 14 14.93 18.26 22.10
CA LEU A 14 14.07 17.08 22.04
C LEU A 14 12.67 17.38 22.58
N VAL A 15 12.56 18.11 23.68
CA VAL A 15 11.26 18.48 24.26
C VAL A 15 10.47 19.38 23.32
N THR A 16 11.11 20.36 22.68
CA THR A 16 10.43 21.21 21.69
C THR A 16 10.00 20.42 20.46
N CYS A 17 10.82 19.46 20.01
CA CYS A 17 10.48 18.58 18.88
C CYS A 17 9.24 17.71 19.19
N VAL A 18 9.18 17.09 20.37
CA VAL A 18 8.03 16.27 20.79
C VAL A 18 6.74 17.11 20.89
N ILE A 19 6.82 18.33 21.42
CA ILE A 19 5.67 19.23 21.51
C ILE A 19 5.19 19.66 20.12
N ALA A 20 6.12 19.99 19.21
CA ALA A 20 5.79 20.35 17.84
C ALA A 20 5.11 19.19 17.09
N LEU A 21 5.63 17.98 17.21
CA LEU A 21 5.04 16.78 16.60
C LEU A 21 3.67 16.46 17.18
N ALA A 22 3.47 16.63 18.50
CA ALA A 22 2.18 16.44 19.14
C ALA A 22 1.16 17.48 18.66
N ALA A 23 1.55 18.75 18.50
CA ALA A 23 0.68 19.80 17.98
C ALA A 23 0.28 19.54 16.52
N ILE A 24 1.21 19.08 15.68
CA ILE A 24 0.94 18.72 14.28
C ILE A 24 0.00 17.51 14.20
N ASN A 25 0.28 16.44 14.95
CA ASN A 25 -0.58 15.25 14.99
C ASN A 25 -1.99 15.59 15.49
N TRP A 26 -2.12 16.50 16.45
CA TRP A 26 -3.42 16.98 16.92
C TRP A 26 -4.16 17.84 15.89
N ALA A 27 -3.46 18.69 15.15
CA ALA A 27 -4.04 19.48 14.07
C ALA A 27 -4.53 18.61 12.90
N VAL A 28 -3.79 17.56 12.54
CA VAL A 28 -4.19 16.60 11.49
C VAL A 28 -5.40 15.76 11.93
N ARG A 29 -5.51 15.42 13.22
CA ARG A 29 -6.66 14.68 13.77
C ARG A 29 -7.90 15.53 14.04
N ARG A 30 -7.78 16.86 13.99
CA ARG A 30 -8.94 17.75 14.02
C ARG A 30 -9.55 17.81 12.63
N GLU A 31 -10.40 16.85 12.34
CA GLU A 31 -11.36 17.00 11.25
C GLU A 31 -12.14 18.30 11.48
N PRO A 32 -12.27 19.18 10.46
CA PRO A 32 -13.10 20.37 10.60
C PRO A 32 -14.53 19.89 10.76
N ALA A 33 -15.11 20.09 11.95
CA ALA A 33 -16.54 20.05 12.14
C ALA A 33 -17.15 21.22 11.37
N VAL A 34 -17.27 21.07 10.05
CA VAL A 34 -18.18 21.88 9.25
C VAL A 34 -19.57 21.54 9.77
N ALA A 35 -20.11 22.44 10.58
CA ALA A 35 -21.51 22.41 10.95
C ALA A 35 -22.34 22.54 9.67
N VAL A 36 -22.76 21.42 9.09
CA VAL A 36 -23.82 21.38 8.08
C VAL A 36 -25.14 21.40 8.82
N GLY A 37 -25.58 22.60 9.16
CA GLY A 37 -27.00 22.86 9.34
C GLY A 37 -27.63 22.96 7.96
N GLY A 38 -28.63 22.11 7.67
CA GLY A 38 -29.51 22.32 6.52
C GLY A 38 -29.89 21.05 5.78
N THR A 39 -31.04 20.51 6.18
CA THR A 39 -32.07 19.90 5.33
C THR A 39 -31.69 18.62 4.56
N ASP A 40 -32.30 17.51 4.95
CA ASP A 40 -32.45 16.30 4.15
C ASP A 40 -32.70 16.60 2.67
N PRO A 41 -31.90 16.02 1.76
CA PRO A 41 -32.41 15.51 0.52
C PRO A 41 -32.38 13.98 0.60
N SER A 42 -33.59 13.45 0.73
CA SER A 42 -34.02 12.13 0.22
C SER A 42 -32.91 11.41 -0.56
N ALA A 43 -32.42 10.30 0.01
CA ALA A 43 -31.50 9.40 -0.65
C ALA A 43 -32.13 8.91 -1.97
N THR A 44 -31.79 9.59 -3.06
CA THR A 44 -31.97 9.05 -4.39
C THR A 44 -30.99 7.90 -4.47
N SER A 45 -31.49 6.66 -4.47
CA SER A 45 -30.67 5.49 -4.76
C SER A 45 -30.06 5.71 -6.13
N VAL A 46 -28.79 6.08 -6.16
CA VAL A 46 -27.98 6.00 -7.37
C VAL A 46 -27.87 4.51 -7.65
N SER A 47 -28.68 4.03 -8.58
CA SER A 47 -28.42 2.76 -9.23
C SER A 47 -26.99 2.86 -9.76
N VAL A 48 -26.08 2.14 -9.11
CA VAL A 48 -24.75 1.86 -9.65
C VAL A 48 -24.99 1.14 -10.95
N SER A 49 -25.03 1.90 -12.04
CA SER A 49 -24.78 1.35 -13.36
C SER A 49 -23.40 0.71 -13.26
N GLU A 50 -23.36 -0.62 -13.44
CA GLU A 50 -22.14 -1.40 -13.46
C GLU A 50 -21.04 -0.62 -14.19
N ARG A 51 -20.02 -0.17 -13.43
CA ARG A 51 -18.72 0.14 -14.01
C ARG A 51 -18.13 -1.19 -14.47
N GLY A 52 -18.61 -1.70 -15.60
CA GLY A 52 -18.21 -2.97 -16.21
C GLY A 52 -16.79 -2.95 -16.77
N ASN A 53 -15.87 -2.19 -16.18
CA ASN A 53 -14.48 -2.13 -16.63
C ASN A 53 -13.46 -1.70 -15.57
N GLU A 54 -13.83 -1.65 -14.29
CA GLU A 54 -12.83 -1.55 -13.22
C GLU A 54 -12.36 -2.97 -12.88
N PRO A 55 -11.04 -3.27 -12.95
CA PRO A 55 -10.52 -4.56 -12.54
C PRO A 55 -10.93 -4.81 -11.09
N LEU A 56 -11.67 -5.88 -10.85
CA LEU A 56 -11.94 -6.34 -9.50
C LEU A 56 -10.59 -6.66 -8.84
N LEU A 57 -10.20 -5.87 -7.83
CA LEU A 57 -8.99 -6.10 -7.03
C LEU A 57 -9.11 -7.33 -6.11
N VAL A 58 -10.26 -8.00 -6.16
CA VAL A 58 -10.62 -9.24 -5.47
C VAL A 58 -11.36 -10.10 -6.46
N ASN A 59 -10.79 -11.26 -6.79
CA ASN A 59 -11.55 -12.32 -7.44
C ASN A 59 -11.78 -13.44 -6.42
N GLU A 60 -12.65 -14.39 -6.74
CA GLU A 60 -12.94 -15.48 -5.80
C GLU A 60 -11.71 -16.36 -5.51
N SER A 61 -10.74 -16.42 -6.44
CA SER A 61 -9.58 -17.30 -6.38
C SER A 61 -8.32 -16.70 -5.73
N TRP A 62 -8.24 -15.39 -5.55
CA TRP A 62 -7.11 -14.70 -4.91
C TRP A 62 -7.47 -13.31 -4.37
N TYR A 63 -6.71 -12.83 -3.39
CA TYR A 63 -6.87 -11.50 -2.81
C TYR A 63 -5.53 -10.88 -2.42
N ILE A 64 -5.47 -9.54 -2.44
CA ILE A 64 -4.29 -8.79 -2.00
C ILE A 64 -4.24 -8.79 -0.47
N ARG A 65 -3.13 -9.28 0.12
CA ARG A 65 -2.91 -9.27 1.57
C ARG A 65 -2.15 -8.03 2.05
N ASN A 66 -1.22 -7.53 1.23
CA ASN A 66 -0.36 -6.40 1.58
C ASN A 66 0.11 -5.64 0.34
N MET A 67 0.40 -4.36 0.51
CA MET A 67 1.02 -3.50 -0.51
C MET A 67 2.02 -2.57 0.14
N ALA A 68 3.19 -2.42 -0.49
CA ALA A 68 4.24 -1.53 -0.03
C ALA A 68 4.93 -0.84 -1.20
N THR A 69 5.52 0.32 -0.93
CA THR A 69 6.32 1.05 -1.92
C THR A 69 7.65 1.42 -1.30
N ALA A 70 8.75 1.15 -2.00
CA ALA A 70 10.08 1.53 -1.56
C ALA A 70 10.99 1.75 -2.77
N HIS A 71 11.74 2.86 -2.79
CA HIS A 71 12.80 3.12 -3.78
C HIS A 71 12.37 2.97 -5.25
N GLY A 72 11.15 3.38 -5.62
CA GLY A 72 10.65 3.25 -7.00
C GLY A 72 10.06 1.89 -7.34
N ALA A 73 10.15 0.91 -6.43
CA ALA A 73 9.51 -0.39 -6.54
C ALA A 73 8.15 -0.42 -5.83
N PHE A 74 7.18 -1.06 -6.45
CA PHE A 74 5.90 -1.41 -5.85
C PHE A 74 5.85 -2.90 -5.53
N VAL A 75 5.48 -3.25 -4.30
CA VAL A 75 5.39 -4.63 -3.84
C VAL A 75 3.95 -4.96 -3.53
N ILE A 76 3.44 -6.02 -4.13
CA ILE A 76 2.10 -6.55 -3.90
C ILE A 76 2.22 -7.97 -3.40
N GLU A 77 1.60 -8.26 -2.27
CA GLU A 77 1.51 -9.61 -1.75
C GLU A 77 0.08 -10.11 -1.91
N VAL A 78 -0.06 -11.31 -2.44
CA VAL A 78 -1.32 -11.95 -2.79
C VAL A 78 -1.40 -13.30 -2.10
N GLU A 79 -2.60 -13.66 -1.66
CA GLU A 79 -2.96 -15.03 -1.35
C GLU A 79 -3.89 -15.59 -2.41
N ALA A 80 -3.52 -16.74 -2.97
CA ALA A 80 -4.24 -17.40 -4.06
C ALA A 80 -4.54 -18.87 -3.73
N ASP A 81 -5.69 -19.35 -4.20
CA ASP A 81 -6.03 -20.77 -4.14
C ASP A 81 -5.12 -21.62 -5.04
N ASP A 82 -4.62 -21.04 -6.13
CA ASP A 82 -3.72 -21.68 -7.10
C ASP A 82 -2.55 -20.75 -7.49
N PRO A 83 -1.36 -20.92 -6.87
CA PRO A 83 -0.17 -20.13 -7.16
C PRO A 83 0.36 -20.31 -8.58
N SER A 84 -0.05 -21.34 -9.33
CA SER A 84 0.38 -21.50 -10.72
C SER A 84 -0.15 -20.39 -11.63
N GLN A 85 -1.16 -19.64 -11.18
CA GLN A 85 -1.73 -18.48 -11.86
C GLN A 85 -0.90 -17.19 -11.68
N ALA A 86 0.29 -17.26 -11.08
CA ALA A 86 1.06 -16.08 -10.69
C ALA A 86 1.26 -15.06 -11.82
N GLU A 87 1.52 -15.50 -13.06
CA GLU A 87 1.66 -14.58 -14.20
C GLU A 87 0.35 -13.84 -14.51
N ALA A 88 -0.79 -14.53 -14.51
CA ALA A 88 -2.09 -13.92 -14.79
C ALA A 88 -2.49 -12.92 -13.70
N ILE A 89 -2.23 -13.27 -12.43
CA ILE A 89 -2.39 -12.39 -11.27
C ILE A 89 -1.51 -11.15 -11.44
N ALA A 90 -0.22 -11.35 -11.73
CA ALA A 90 0.74 -10.27 -11.91
C ALA A 90 0.33 -9.31 -13.02
N ARG A 91 -0.07 -9.82 -14.19
CA ARG A 91 -0.56 -8.98 -15.29
C ARG A 91 -1.78 -8.16 -14.89
N THR A 92 -2.74 -8.78 -14.20
CA THR A 92 -3.95 -8.08 -13.75
C THR A 92 -3.63 -6.91 -12.81
N LEU A 93 -2.67 -7.11 -11.91
CA LEU A 93 -2.29 -6.13 -10.91
C LEU A 93 -1.33 -5.06 -11.43
N ILE A 94 -0.40 -5.42 -12.31
CA ILE A 94 0.70 -4.56 -12.76
C ILE A 94 0.26 -3.70 -13.93
N GLU A 95 -0.48 -4.24 -14.90
CA GLU A 95 -0.85 -3.51 -16.12
C GLU A 95 -1.46 -2.10 -15.88
N PRO A 96 -2.35 -1.88 -14.89
CA PRO A 96 -2.89 -0.55 -14.64
C PRO A 96 -1.92 0.45 -13.98
N ILE A 97 -0.80 0.00 -13.40
CA ILE A 97 0.11 0.84 -12.61
C ILE A 97 1.56 0.84 -13.10
N LYS A 98 1.89 0.01 -14.09
CA LYS A 98 3.27 -0.28 -14.49
C LYS A 98 4.07 0.96 -14.90
N ASP A 99 3.41 1.98 -15.46
CA ASP A 99 4.08 3.19 -15.95
C ASP A 99 4.52 4.15 -14.82
N ASP A 100 4.08 3.90 -13.57
CA ASP A 100 4.38 4.73 -12.40
C ASP A 100 5.58 4.22 -11.57
N TYR A 101 6.11 3.03 -11.90
CA TYR A 101 7.13 2.36 -11.11
C TYR A 101 8.29 1.84 -11.96
N ASP A 102 9.50 1.89 -11.41
CA ASP A 102 10.69 1.32 -12.05
C ASP A 102 10.68 -0.22 -11.99
N GLU A 103 9.95 -0.77 -11.02
CA GLU A 103 9.83 -2.19 -10.74
C GLU A 103 8.51 -2.48 -10.03
N VAL A 104 7.86 -3.60 -10.38
CA VAL A 104 6.75 -4.13 -9.58
C VAL A 104 6.99 -5.60 -9.25
N LEU A 105 6.88 -5.94 -7.97
CA LEU A 105 7.04 -7.29 -7.44
C LEU A 105 5.69 -7.82 -6.97
N VAL A 106 5.32 -9.00 -7.42
CA VAL A 106 4.12 -9.70 -6.99
C VAL A 106 4.51 -11.02 -6.32
N TYR A 107 4.27 -11.11 -5.02
CA TYR A 107 4.49 -12.29 -4.21
C TYR A 107 3.18 -13.07 -4.06
N VAL A 108 3.13 -14.30 -4.56
CA VAL A 108 1.93 -15.14 -4.51
C VAL A 108 2.14 -16.24 -3.48
N ASN A 109 1.31 -16.21 -2.44
CA ASN A 109 1.28 -17.18 -1.35
C ASN A 109 0.09 -18.12 -1.57
N GLN A 110 0.24 -19.39 -1.19
CA GLN A 110 -0.85 -20.35 -1.21
C GLN A 110 -1.81 -20.05 -0.07
N ARG A 111 -3.11 -19.96 -0.36
CA ARG A 111 -4.13 -19.79 0.68
C ARG A 111 -4.12 -20.98 1.64
N GLY A 112 -4.06 -20.71 2.94
CA GLY A 112 -4.03 -21.73 3.99
C GLY A 112 -2.68 -22.42 4.18
N ASP A 113 -1.62 -21.93 3.53
CA ASP A 113 -0.25 -22.30 3.82
C ASP A 113 0.37 -21.30 4.81
N ASP A 114 0.97 -21.82 5.89
CA ASP A 114 1.60 -21.02 6.95
C ASP A 114 3.09 -20.72 6.64
N SER A 115 3.55 -21.00 5.42
CA SER A 115 4.90 -20.66 4.95
C SER A 115 5.14 -19.14 4.95
N ASP A 116 6.23 -18.72 5.59
CA ASP A 116 6.73 -17.34 5.52
C ASP A 116 7.26 -16.97 4.12
N LEU A 117 7.52 -17.99 3.28
CA LEU A 117 8.02 -17.81 1.92
C LEU A 117 6.88 -17.88 0.89
N PRO A 118 6.92 -16.99 -0.12
CA PRO A 118 5.96 -17.02 -1.21
C PRO A 118 6.11 -18.30 -2.04
N ALA A 119 4.99 -18.87 -2.48
CA ALA A 119 4.98 -20.03 -3.36
C ALA A 119 5.52 -19.67 -4.76
N ARG A 120 5.19 -18.47 -5.25
CA ARG A 120 5.69 -17.93 -6.53
C ARG A 120 5.99 -16.43 -6.41
N ARG A 121 6.91 -15.95 -7.24
CA ARG A 121 7.27 -14.54 -7.32
C ARG A 121 7.36 -14.09 -8.76
N MET A 122 6.58 -13.07 -9.11
CA MET A 122 6.68 -12.39 -10.39
C MET A 122 7.33 -11.03 -10.19
N GLN A 123 8.24 -10.69 -11.10
CA GLN A 123 8.83 -9.37 -11.21
C GLN A 123 8.44 -8.78 -12.56
N TRP A 124 8.10 -7.51 -12.57
CA TRP A 124 7.99 -6.71 -13.78
C TRP A 124 8.98 -5.56 -13.74
N THR A 125 9.67 -5.35 -14.86
CA THR A 125 10.46 -4.13 -15.11
C THR A 125 10.21 -3.64 -16.54
N PRO A 126 10.43 -2.34 -16.83
CA PRO A 126 10.29 -1.81 -18.18
C PRO A 126 11.18 -2.52 -19.22
N SER A 127 12.35 -3.01 -18.81
CA SER A 127 13.35 -3.60 -19.72
C SER A 127 13.17 -5.11 -19.94
N GLN A 128 12.66 -5.85 -18.95
CA GLN A 128 12.53 -7.31 -19.02
C GLN A 128 11.08 -7.77 -19.16
N GLY A 129 10.10 -6.89 -18.94
CA GLY A 129 8.71 -7.29 -18.84
C GLY A 129 8.49 -8.19 -17.62
N TYR A 130 7.60 -9.16 -17.76
CA TYR A 130 7.23 -10.09 -16.68
C TYR A 130 8.21 -11.28 -16.63
N VAL A 131 8.85 -11.48 -15.49
CA VAL A 131 9.78 -12.59 -15.22
C VAL A 131 9.37 -13.28 -13.92
N GLU A 132 9.24 -14.60 -13.95
CA GLU A 132 9.11 -15.39 -12.73
C GLU A 132 10.49 -15.61 -12.12
N ILE A 133 10.65 -15.30 -10.83
CA ILE A 133 11.91 -15.52 -10.13
C ILE A 133 11.79 -16.80 -9.30
N THR A 134 12.55 -17.82 -9.69
CA THR A 134 12.75 -19.03 -8.89
C THR A 134 13.86 -18.79 -7.85
N TYR A 135 13.69 -19.38 -6.68
CA TYR A 135 14.79 -19.56 -5.74
C TYR A 135 15.40 -20.94 -6.04
N ASP A 136 16.42 -20.98 -6.89
CA ASP A 136 17.23 -22.18 -7.01
C ASP A 136 17.96 -22.35 -5.67
N GLN A 137 17.62 -23.42 -4.92
CA GLN A 137 18.33 -23.82 -3.70
C GLN A 137 19.60 -24.60 -4.02
#